data_AF-A0A7S4KBE9-F1
#
_entry.id   AF-A0A7S4KBE9-F1
#
_cell.length_a   1.000
_cell.length_b   1.000
_cell.length_c   1.000
_cell.angle_alpha   90.00
_cell.angle_beta   90.00
_cell.angle_gamma   90.00
#
_symmetry.space_group_name_H-M   'P 1'
#
loop_
_entity.id
_entity.type
_entity.pdbx_description
1 polymer ?
#
loop_
_entity_poly.entity_id
_entity_poly.type
_entity_poly.pdbx_seq_one_letter_code
_entity_poly.pdbx_strand_id
1 'polypeptide(L)'
;MSGAAALIRQYFGDGHYPAGYRNESKDASIDASGTLVKAVLLNSGVEMEGRKLAVGSGTQSSVMYDSIQGFGRVNLTATLRLPGKKNIVMRAIDRLTVKDGEKMPFQVVVNNTLCGGGGTGKELRATLVWAGKRVVVLGYS
;
A
#
# COMPACT_ATOMS: atom_id res chain seq x y z
N MET A 1 0.71 3.76 15.78
CA MET A 1 0.77 2.98 14.51
C MET A 1 1.50 1.64 14.63
N SER A 2 2.01 1.25 15.80
CA SER A 2 2.77 0.00 15.98
C SER A 2 1.93 -1.28 15.76
N GLY A 3 0.64 -1.27 16.10
CA GLY A 3 -0.26 -2.42 15.85
C GLY A 3 -0.45 -2.71 14.36
N ALA A 4 -0.67 -1.68 13.53
CA ALA A 4 -0.78 -1.85 12.08
C ALA A 4 0.53 -2.37 11.47
N ALA A 5 1.69 -1.89 11.97
CA ALA A 5 3.00 -2.39 11.55
C ALA A 5 3.19 -3.87 11.91
N ALA A 6 2.73 -4.31 13.10
CA ALA A 6 2.78 -5.71 13.50
C ALA A 6 1.89 -6.59 12.61
N LEU A 7 0.67 -6.14 12.28
CA LEU A 7 -0.22 -6.86 11.36
C LEU A 7 0.35 -7.00 9.96
N ILE A 8 1.03 -5.97 9.44
CA ILE A 8 1.71 -6.05 8.15
C ILE A 8 2.82 -7.10 8.20
N ARG A 9 3.66 -7.07 9.25
CA ARG A 9 4.72 -8.08 9.42
C ARG A 9 4.16 -9.48 9.52
N GLN A 10 3.07 -9.67 10.26
CA GLN A 10 2.40 -10.96 10.36
C GLN A 10 1.82 -11.40 9.01
N TYR A 11 1.20 -10.49 8.24
CA TYR A 11 0.66 -10.81 6.91
C TYR A 11 1.73 -11.38 5.98
N PHE A 12 2.93 -10.77 5.95
CA PHE A 12 4.04 -11.27 5.16
C PHE A 12 4.72 -12.51 5.77
N GLY A 13 4.93 -12.52 7.09
CA GLY A 13 5.60 -13.61 7.80
C GLY A 13 4.80 -14.90 7.83
N ASP A 14 3.47 -14.83 7.94
CA ASP A 14 2.61 -16.01 7.89
C ASP A 14 2.38 -16.50 6.45
N GLY A 15 2.85 -15.77 5.43
CA GLY A 15 2.73 -16.16 4.02
C GLY A 15 1.36 -15.88 3.40
N HIS A 16 0.67 -14.81 3.84
CA HIS A 16 -0.59 -14.39 3.21
C HIS A 16 -0.38 -13.67 1.87
N TYR A 17 0.81 -13.10 1.64
CA TYR A 17 1.16 -12.48 0.37
C TYR A 17 1.46 -13.54 -0.71
N PRO A 18 1.03 -13.36 -1.98
CA PRO A 18 0.24 -12.25 -2.52
C PRO A 18 -1.28 -12.46 -2.52
N ALA A 19 -1.75 -13.67 -2.25
CA ALA A 19 -3.12 -14.07 -2.54
C ALA A 19 -4.15 -13.70 -1.45
N GLY A 20 -3.68 -13.31 -0.27
CA GLY A 20 -4.48 -12.91 0.90
C GLY A 20 -4.85 -14.06 1.83
N TYR A 21 -4.57 -15.31 1.45
CA TYR A 21 -4.71 -16.49 2.29
C TYR A 21 -3.34 -17.06 2.62
N ARG A 22 -3.24 -17.69 3.80
CA ARG A 22 -2.02 -18.33 4.27
C ARG A 22 -1.57 -19.41 3.27
N ASN A 23 -0.36 -19.27 2.76
CA ASN A 23 0.32 -20.31 2.00
C ASN A 23 1.30 -21.04 2.92
N GLU A 24 1.15 -22.35 3.06
CA GLU A 24 1.95 -23.18 3.97
C GLU A 24 3.36 -23.48 3.46
N SER A 25 3.69 -23.11 2.22
CA SER A 25 5.07 -23.20 1.73
C SER A 25 5.98 -22.26 2.51
N LYS A 26 7.14 -22.75 2.94
CA LYS A 26 8.17 -21.93 3.61
C LYS A 26 8.61 -20.73 2.75
N ASP A 27 8.57 -20.89 1.43
CA ASP A 27 8.94 -19.84 0.48
C ASP A 27 7.91 -18.69 0.39
N ALA A 28 6.71 -18.90 0.93
CA ALA A 28 5.68 -17.85 0.99
C ALA A 28 5.90 -16.86 2.14
N SER A 29 6.65 -17.26 3.18
CA SER A 29 6.98 -16.40 4.31
C SER A 29 8.02 -15.35 3.90
N ILE A 30 7.69 -14.08 4.10
CA ILE A 30 8.59 -12.96 3.80
C ILE A 30 8.93 -12.23 5.09
N ASP A 31 10.22 -12.15 5.41
CA ASP A 31 10.73 -11.26 6.47
C ASP A 31 10.69 -9.79 6.01
N ALA A 32 9.54 -9.15 6.25
CA ALA A 32 9.27 -7.79 5.82
C ALA A 32 10.20 -6.77 6.49
N SER A 33 11.04 -6.10 5.68
CA SER A 33 11.90 -5.02 6.17
C SER A 33 11.10 -3.86 6.76
N GLY A 34 11.73 -3.05 7.62
CA GLY A 34 11.12 -1.81 8.12
C GLY A 34 10.70 -0.85 7.01
N THR A 35 11.45 -0.84 5.89
CA THR A 35 11.12 -0.08 4.68
C THR A 35 9.91 -0.62 3.94
N LEU A 36 9.72 -1.95 3.89
CA LEU A 36 8.53 -2.55 3.31
C LEU A 36 7.28 -2.25 4.14
N VAL A 37 7.38 -2.41 5.46
CA VAL A 37 6.28 -2.08 6.37
C VAL A 37 5.88 -0.60 6.22
N LYS A 38 6.87 0.30 6.14
CA LYS A 38 6.61 1.72 5.90
C LYS A 38 5.95 1.96 4.53
N ALA A 39 6.43 1.33 3.45
CA ALA A 39 5.84 1.47 2.12
C ALA A 39 4.37 1.05 2.08
N VAL A 40 4.03 -0.09 2.71
CA VAL A 40 2.64 -0.57 2.79
C VAL A 40 1.77 0.39 3.62
N LEU A 41 2.27 0.90 4.75
CA LEU A 41 1.54 1.88 5.56
C LEU A 41 1.20 3.14 4.76
N LEU A 42 2.18 3.69 4.04
CA LEU A 42 1.98 4.90 3.23
C LEU A 42 1.05 4.65 2.05
N ASN A 43 1.15 3.49 1.40
CA ASN A 43 0.25 3.11 0.30
C ASN A 43 -1.21 2.91 0.76
N SER A 44 -1.39 2.50 2.03
CA SER A 44 -2.69 2.27 2.66
C SER A 44 -3.42 3.55 3.09
N GLY A 45 -2.78 4.70 2.93
CA GLY A 45 -3.35 5.98 3.30
C GLY A 45 -4.59 6.32 2.47
N VAL A 46 -5.66 6.76 3.12
CA VAL A 46 -6.90 7.21 2.48
C VAL A 46 -7.08 8.69 2.74
N GLU A 47 -7.37 9.45 1.69
CA GLU A 47 -7.65 10.88 1.77
C GLU A 47 -8.80 11.14 2.76
N MET A 48 -8.62 12.17 3.56
CA MET A 48 -9.56 12.69 4.54
C MET A 48 -10.11 14.02 4.02
N GLU A 49 -11.37 14.30 4.32
CA GLU A 49 -12.09 15.48 3.85
C GLU A 49 -11.52 16.81 4.37
N GLY A 50 -10.70 16.78 5.43
CA GLY A 50 -10.13 17.98 6.03
C GLY A 50 -10.02 17.95 7.55
N ARG A 51 -9.61 19.08 8.13
CA ARG A 51 -9.67 19.32 9.58
C ARG A 51 -10.78 20.33 9.89
N LYS A 52 -11.55 20.08 10.94
CA LYS A 52 -12.45 21.10 11.49
C LYS A 52 -11.61 22.21 12.12
N LEU A 53 -11.86 23.45 11.72
CA LEU A 53 -11.29 24.63 12.35
C LEU A 53 -12.28 25.06 13.44
N ALA A 54 -11.99 24.74 14.71
CA ALA A 54 -12.81 25.04 15.91
C ALA A 54 -14.32 24.73 15.80
N VAL A 55 -15.06 24.85 16.91
CA VAL A 55 -16.52 24.68 16.88
C VAL A 55 -17.14 25.93 16.25
N GLY A 56 -17.71 25.79 15.05
CA GLY A 56 -18.43 26.87 14.37
C GLY A 56 -17.70 27.56 13.20
N SER A 57 -16.43 27.24 12.95
CA SER A 57 -15.62 27.90 11.91
C SER A 57 -15.20 26.96 10.77
N GLY A 58 -16.16 26.30 10.13
CA GLY A 58 -15.95 25.58 8.85
C GLY A 58 -14.93 24.43 8.88
N THR A 59 -14.72 23.83 7.70
CA THR A 59 -13.75 22.75 7.49
C THR A 59 -12.63 23.27 6.60
N GLN A 60 -11.38 23.14 7.04
CA GLN A 60 -10.24 23.33 6.15
C GLN A 60 -10.11 22.09 5.28
N SER A 61 -10.38 22.23 3.98
CA SER A 61 -10.15 21.17 3.00
C SER A 61 -8.69 20.75 3.01
N SER A 62 -8.45 19.45 2.88
CA SER A 62 -7.13 18.83 2.89
C SER A 62 -7.08 17.85 1.73
N VAL A 63 -5.94 17.78 1.06
CA VAL A 63 -5.72 16.85 -0.06
C VAL A 63 -4.57 15.90 0.28
N MET A 64 -4.54 14.72 -0.34
CA MET A 64 -3.46 13.78 -0.08
C MET A 64 -2.10 14.42 -0.40
N TYR A 65 -1.09 14.07 0.40
CA TYR A 65 0.27 14.61 0.39
C TYR A 65 0.45 16.03 0.90
N ASP A 66 -0.55 16.64 1.54
CA ASP A 66 -0.39 17.92 2.20
C ASP A 66 0.26 17.80 3.60
N SER A 67 0.56 18.93 4.23
CA SER A 67 1.13 18.97 5.59
C SER A 67 0.09 18.76 6.70
N ILE A 68 -1.19 18.59 6.37
CA ILE A 68 -2.30 18.43 7.32
C ILE A 68 -2.58 16.95 7.56
N GLN A 69 -2.72 16.18 6.48
CA GLN A 69 -3.02 14.75 6.51
C GLN A 69 -1.89 13.86 6.02
N GLY A 70 -0.88 14.41 5.34
CA GLY A 70 0.21 13.62 4.76
C GLY A 70 -0.34 12.58 3.79
N PHE A 71 -0.01 11.31 4.01
CA PHE A 71 -0.53 10.21 3.18
C PHE A 71 -1.99 9.85 3.50
N GLY A 72 -2.63 10.56 4.44
CA GLY A 72 -4.00 10.30 4.87
C GLY A 72 -4.08 9.26 5.98
N ARG A 73 -5.29 8.75 6.21
CA ARG A 73 -5.57 7.79 7.28
C ARG A 73 -5.19 6.37 6.85
N VAL A 74 -4.39 5.67 7.67
CA VAL A 74 -4.02 4.27 7.45
C VAL A 74 -5.26 3.38 7.36
N ASN A 75 -5.44 2.70 6.23
CA ASN A 75 -6.45 1.67 6.02
C ASN A 75 -5.85 0.47 5.29
N LEU A 76 -5.43 -0.56 6.05
CA LEU A 76 -4.77 -1.73 5.49
C LEU A 76 -5.62 -2.48 4.46
N THR A 77 -6.95 -2.41 4.54
CA THR A 77 -7.85 -3.05 3.56
C THR A 77 -7.83 -2.38 2.18
N ALA A 78 -7.19 -1.20 2.05
CA ALA A 78 -6.98 -0.51 0.78
C ALA A 78 -5.70 -0.96 0.05
N THR A 79 -4.82 -1.72 0.71
CA THR A 79 -3.53 -2.16 0.13
C THR A 79 -3.33 -3.67 0.26
N LEU A 80 -3.65 -4.26 1.41
CA LEU A 80 -3.53 -5.70 1.63
C LEU A 80 -4.75 -6.42 1.06
N ARG A 81 -4.48 -7.51 0.33
CA ARG A 81 -5.51 -8.38 -0.20
C ARG A 81 -6.07 -9.23 0.94
N LEU A 82 -7.37 -9.09 1.21
CA LEU A 82 -8.08 -9.90 2.20
C LEU A 82 -9.24 -10.63 1.51
N PRO A 83 -9.28 -11.97 1.55
CA PRO A 83 -10.39 -12.74 1.00
C PRO A 83 -11.73 -12.27 1.57
N GLY A 84 -12.71 -12.05 0.69
CA GLY A 84 -14.05 -11.62 1.09
C GLY A 84 -14.20 -10.13 1.45
N LYS A 85 -13.19 -9.27 1.23
CA LYS A 85 -13.29 -7.81 1.45
C LYS A 85 -13.25 -7.00 0.15
N LYS A 86 -12.06 -6.78 -0.39
CA LYS A 86 -11.84 -6.05 -1.66
C LYS A 86 -10.86 -6.84 -2.52
N ASN A 87 -11.13 -6.88 -3.82
CA ASN A 87 -10.26 -7.56 -4.78
C ASN A 87 -9.12 -6.61 -5.20
N ILE A 88 -8.13 -6.47 -4.33
CA ILE A 88 -6.95 -5.63 -4.57
C ILE A 88 -5.80 -6.52 -5.02
N VAL A 89 -5.02 -6.03 -5.98
CA VAL A 89 -3.77 -6.64 -6.37
C VAL A 89 -2.64 -5.77 -5.86
N MET A 90 -1.75 -6.37 -5.06
CA MET A 90 -0.57 -5.73 -4.53
C MET A 90 0.67 -6.46 -5.02
N ARG A 91 1.66 -5.71 -5.48
CA ARG A 91 3.01 -6.17 -5.76
C ARG A 91 3.98 -5.47 -4.81
N ALA A 92 4.58 -6.24 -3.92
CA ALA A 92 5.60 -5.78 -3.00
C ALA A 92 6.99 -6.30 -3.44
N ILE A 93 7.96 -5.40 -3.49
CA ILE A 93 9.35 -5.72 -3.82
C ILE A 93 10.23 -5.17 -2.70
N ASP A 94 10.87 -6.06 -1.95
CA ASP A 94 11.71 -5.72 -0.81
C ASP A 94 13.20 -5.88 -1.13
N ARG A 95 14.05 -5.08 -0.44
CA ARG A 95 15.53 -5.15 -0.47
C ARG A 95 16.15 -5.05 -1.88
N LEU A 96 15.53 -4.28 -2.77
CA LEU A 96 16.07 -4.04 -4.11
C LEU A 96 17.28 -3.11 -4.03
N THR A 97 18.35 -3.48 -4.73
CA THR A 97 19.57 -2.69 -4.86
C THR A 97 19.69 -2.19 -6.28
N VAL A 98 19.83 -0.88 -6.46
CA VAL A 98 19.90 -0.21 -7.78
C VAL A 98 21.22 0.55 -7.81
N LYS A 99 22.02 0.36 -8.85
CA LYS A 99 23.26 1.11 -9.05
C LYS A 99 22.96 2.50 -9.61
N ASP A 100 23.92 3.41 -9.50
CA ASP A 100 23.77 4.73 -10.10
C ASP A 100 23.59 4.63 -11.62
N GLY A 101 22.64 5.40 -12.17
CA GLY A 101 22.24 5.35 -13.58
C GLY A 101 21.40 4.13 -14.00
N GLU A 102 21.20 3.14 -13.13
CA GLU A 102 20.40 1.94 -13.43
C GLU A 102 18.90 2.25 -13.35
N LYS A 103 18.17 1.89 -14.41
CA LYS A 103 16.70 1.98 -14.46
C LYS A 103 16.11 0.58 -14.31
N MET A 104 15.18 0.42 -13.36
CA MET A 104 14.44 -0.83 -13.19
C MET A 104 12.98 -0.64 -13.61
N PRO A 105 12.58 -1.14 -14.79
CA PRO A 105 11.19 -1.06 -15.23
C PRO A 105 10.32 -2.06 -14.46
N PHE A 106 9.16 -1.61 -14.01
CA PHE A 106 8.13 -2.48 -13.43
C PHE A 106 6.93 -2.53 -14.36
N GLN A 107 6.56 -3.75 -14.77
CA GLN A 107 5.33 -3.97 -15.52
C GLN A 107 4.17 -4.28 -14.57
N VAL A 108 3.07 -3.57 -14.76
CA VAL A 108 1.80 -3.81 -14.07
C VAL A 108 0.77 -4.13 -15.14
N VAL A 109 0.17 -5.31 -15.06
CA VAL A 109 -0.90 -5.71 -15.98
C VAL A 109 -2.23 -5.34 -15.32
N VAL A 110 -2.89 -4.33 -15.88
CA VAL A 110 -4.22 -3.90 -15.47
C VAL A 110 -5.22 -4.56 -16.40
N ASN A 111 -5.86 -5.65 -15.95
CA ASN A 111 -6.90 -6.31 -16.73
C ASN A 111 -8.24 -5.60 -16.54
N ASN A 112 -8.86 -5.18 -17.65
CA ASN A 112 -10.20 -4.55 -17.65
C ASN A 112 -11.31 -5.43 -17.04
N THR A 113 -11.08 -6.73 -16.86
CA THR A 113 -11.99 -7.65 -16.17
C THR A 113 -12.06 -7.39 -14.65
N LEU A 114 -11.00 -6.80 -14.06
CA LEU A 114 -11.06 -6.26 -12.70
C LEU A 114 -11.84 -4.93 -12.69
N CYS A 115 -11.96 -4.24 -13.82
CA CYS A 115 -12.66 -2.96 -13.99
C CYS A 115 -14.17 -3.07 -14.25
N GLY A 116 -14.75 -4.28 -14.10
CA GLY A 116 -16.20 -4.49 -14.01
C GLY A 116 -17.05 -3.63 -14.96
N GLY A 117 -16.93 -3.82 -16.27
CA GLY A 117 -17.96 -3.49 -17.28
C GLY A 117 -18.61 -2.09 -17.28
N GLY A 118 -18.05 -1.09 -16.59
CA GLY A 118 -18.65 0.24 -16.44
C GLY A 118 -17.61 1.20 -15.91
N GLY A 119 -17.07 2.04 -16.80
CA GLY A 119 -15.91 2.87 -16.53
C GLY A 119 -16.10 3.84 -15.37
N THR A 120 -15.52 3.49 -14.22
CA THR A 120 -15.03 4.44 -13.22
C THR A 120 -13.60 4.05 -12.92
N GLY A 121 -12.67 4.96 -13.18
CA GLY A 121 -11.23 4.71 -13.17
C GLY A 121 -10.78 4.06 -11.87
N LYS A 122 -10.21 2.86 -11.99
CA LYS A 122 -9.61 2.15 -10.85
C LYS A 122 -8.29 2.80 -10.49
N GLU A 123 -8.08 3.02 -9.20
CA GLU A 123 -6.93 3.77 -8.70
C GLU A 123 -5.68 2.89 -8.67
N LEU A 124 -4.61 3.32 -9.34
CA LEU A 124 -3.28 2.74 -9.25
C LEU A 124 -2.43 3.60 -8.31
N ARG A 125 -1.89 2.97 -7.26
CA ARG A 125 -1.04 3.62 -6.25
C ARG A 125 0.35 2.98 -6.24
N ALA A 126 1.37 3.81 -6.39
CA ALA A 126 2.77 3.39 -6.28
C ALA A 126 3.45 4.12 -5.12
N THR A 127 4.19 3.38 -4.29
CA THR A 127 4.91 3.94 -3.15
C THR A 127 6.33 3.38 -3.13
N LEU A 128 7.30 4.29 -3.19
CA LEU A 128 8.73 3.99 -3.11
C LEU A 128 9.28 4.48 -1.76
N VAL A 129 9.93 3.58 -1.03
CA VAL A 129 10.57 3.89 0.27
C VAL A 129 11.99 3.36 0.27
N TRP A 130 12.92 4.12 0.84
CA TRP A 130 14.33 3.72 0.94
C TRP A 130 14.90 4.01 2.34
N ALA A 131 15.77 3.12 2.80
CA ALA A 131 16.67 3.32 3.94
C ALA A 131 17.89 2.40 3.73
N GLY A 132 18.93 2.90 3.05
CA GLY A 132 20.05 2.09 2.55
C GLY A 132 19.67 1.23 1.34
N LYS A 133 18.79 0.22 1.53
CA LYS A 133 18.16 -0.56 0.45
C LYS A 133 16.76 -0.01 0.12
N ARG A 134 16.28 -0.25 -1.10
CA ARG A 134 15.04 0.36 -1.64
C ARG A 134 13.90 -0.66 -1.73
N VAL A 135 12.67 -0.19 -1.57
CA VAL A 135 11.44 -0.99 -1.62
C VAL A 135 10.38 -0.26 -2.44
N VAL A 136 9.72 -0.99 -3.34
CA VAL A 136 8.58 -0.50 -4.12
C VAL A 136 7.35 -1.33 -3.78
N VAL A 137 6.25 -0.64 -3.47
CA VAL A 137 4.91 -1.24 -3.34
C VAL A 137 4.01 -0.65 -4.41
N LEU A 138 3.40 -1.50 -5.21
CA LEU A 138 2.41 -1.14 -6.23
C LEU A 138 1.08 -1.79 -5.82
N GLY A 139 0.04 -1.00 -5.64
CA GLY A 139 -1.31 -1.45 -5.33
C GLY A 139 -2.31 -0.91 -6.35
N TYR A 140 -3.24 -1.74 -6.81
CA TYR A 140 -4.35 -1.31 -7.65
C TYR A 140 -5.60 -2.13 -7.33
N SER A 141 -6.76 -1.47 -7.41
CA SER A 141 -8.06 -2.02 -7.00
C SER A 141 -9.07 -1.95 -8.12
#